data_AF-A0A1B8YLH4-F1
#
_entry.id   AF-A0A1B8YLH4-F1
#
_cell.length_a   1.000
_cell.length_b   1.000
_cell.length_c   1.000
_cell.angle_alpha   90.00
_cell.angle_beta   90.00
_cell.angle_gamma   90.00
#
_symmetry.space_group_name_H-M   'P 1'
#
loop_
_entity.id
_entity.type
_entity.pdbx_description
1 polymer ?
#
loop_
_entity_poly.entity_id
_entity_poly.type
_entity_poly.pdbx_seq_one_letter_code
_entity_poly.pdbx_strand_id
1 'polypeptide(L)'
;MSLKPQNDFKAFSISNNANVVSQERYEESRSLKNGFPPDNVTTHELNKVLRQSSTISSVVANFIATHSGGDDVLDDGDIAKLTAQLNSALEKKITTEIPSTSLTQKGIVQLTNKTGDSDTLAVTQKLASDINDNANNKLAKDQNGADIPDKNEFVKNLGLI
;
A
#
# COMPACT_ATOMS: atom_id res chain seq x y z
N MET A 1 28.96 3.35 9.00
CA MET A 1 27.88 2.96 9.94
C MET A 1 26.73 3.91 9.71
N SER A 2 25.61 3.45 9.14
CA SER A 2 24.39 4.27 9.12
C SER A 2 23.84 4.25 10.54
N LEU A 3 23.78 5.40 11.21
CA LEU A 3 23.09 5.49 12.50
C LEU A 3 21.64 5.05 12.30
N LYS A 4 21.13 4.19 13.21
CA LYS A 4 19.70 3.90 13.23
C LYS A 4 18.97 5.18 13.63
N PRO A 5 17.90 5.58 12.93
CA PRO A 5 17.14 6.78 13.28
C PRO A 5 16.58 6.66 14.70
N GLN A 6 16.64 7.75 15.45
CA GLN A 6 16.18 7.85 16.83
C GLN A 6 14.67 8.04 16.89
N ASN A 7 14.03 7.46 17.92
CA ASN A 7 12.62 7.68 18.26
C ASN A 7 12.53 8.22 19.68
N ASP A 8 12.03 9.44 19.86
CA ASP A 8 11.91 10.09 21.18
C ASP A 8 10.62 9.74 21.93
N PHE A 9 9.60 9.21 21.27
CA PHE A 9 8.38 8.74 21.91
C PHE A 9 8.64 7.42 22.66
N LYS A 10 8.81 7.52 23.99
CA LYS A 10 9.17 6.37 24.83
C LYS A 10 7.94 5.68 25.43
N ALA A 11 7.97 4.36 25.44
CA ALA A 11 6.99 3.58 26.19
C ALA A 11 7.20 3.78 27.70
N PHE A 12 6.15 4.17 28.41
CA PHE A 12 6.18 4.44 29.84
C PHE A 12 5.99 3.16 30.65
N SER A 13 6.76 3.03 31.75
CA SER A 13 6.52 2.01 32.78
C SER A 13 6.65 0.56 32.27
N ILE A 14 7.54 0.24 31.32
CA ILE A 14 7.59 -1.11 30.69
C ILE A 14 8.40 -2.18 31.46
N SER A 15 9.01 -1.84 32.60
CA SER A 15 9.86 -2.78 33.36
C SER A 15 9.04 -3.89 34.06
N ASN A 16 9.68 -5.03 34.32
CA ASN A 16 9.03 -6.23 34.92
C ASN A 16 8.32 -5.97 36.26
N ASN A 17 8.79 -5.01 37.06
CA ASN A 17 8.23 -4.65 38.37
C ASN A 17 7.58 -3.26 38.38
N ALA A 18 7.21 -2.75 37.22
CA ALA A 18 6.70 -1.39 37.13
C ALA A 18 5.29 -1.27 37.72
N ASN A 19 5.05 -0.15 38.41
CA ASN A 19 3.89 0.15 39.24
C ASN A 19 2.57 0.26 38.43
N VAL A 20 2.04 -0.88 37.96
CA VAL A 20 0.89 -0.94 37.05
C VAL A 20 0.03 -2.14 37.40
N VAL A 21 -1.29 -1.96 37.29
CA VAL A 21 -2.26 -3.04 37.48
C VAL A 21 -2.10 -4.14 36.41
N SER A 22 -2.36 -5.40 36.76
CA SER A 22 -2.30 -6.52 35.81
C SER A 22 -3.33 -6.33 34.67
N GLN A 23 -3.12 -7.01 33.53
CA GLN A 23 -4.07 -6.91 32.41
C GLN A 23 -5.46 -7.40 32.82
N GLU A 24 -5.54 -8.57 33.45
CA GLU A 24 -6.78 -9.17 33.96
C GLU A 24 -7.56 -8.20 34.87
N ARG A 25 -6.92 -7.64 35.90
CA ARG A 25 -7.59 -6.70 36.82
C ARG A 25 -8.01 -5.39 36.14
N TYR A 26 -7.32 -4.98 35.08
CA TYR A 26 -7.69 -3.79 34.31
C TYR A 26 -8.94 -4.01 33.46
N GLU A 27 -9.03 -5.18 32.82
CA GLU A 27 -10.18 -5.57 31.99
C GLU A 27 -11.47 -5.70 32.80
N GLU A 28 -11.35 -6.06 34.08
CA GLU A 28 -12.46 -6.09 35.03
C GLU A 28 -12.80 -4.71 35.65
N SER A 29 -11.94 -3.71 35.50
CA SER A 29 -12.12 -2.41 36.15
C SER A 29 -13.28 -1.64 35.53
N ARG A 30 -14.19 -1.15 36.37
CA ARG A 30 -15.28 -0.24 35.94
C ARG A 30 -14.74 1.03 35.29
N SER A 31 -13.52 1.45 35.64
CA SER A 31 -12.85 2.62 35.08
C SER A 31 -12.53 2.47 33.59
N LEU A 32 -12.37 1.24 33.09
CA LEU A 32 -12.16 0.99 31.66
C LEU A 32 -13.37 1.41 30.82
N LYS A 33 -14.59 1.24 31.36
CA LYS A 33 -15.84 1.58 30.68
C LYS A 33 -16.31 3.00 30.98
N ASN A 34 -16.22 3.41 32.25
CA ASN A 34 -16.84 4.64 32.72
C ASN A 34 -15.86 5.81 32.87
N GLY A 35 -14.56 5.56 32.65
CA GLY A 35 -13.50 6.50 32.98
C GLY A 35 -13.19 6.53 34.48
N PHE A 36 -12.15 7.27 34.84
CA PHE A 36 -11.75 7.46 36.23
C PHE A 36 -12.78 8.28 37.01
N PRO A 37 -13.05 7.95 38.29
CA PRO A 37 -13.89 8.79 39.15
C PRO A 37 -13.25 10.16 39.37
N PRO A 38 -14.05 11.21 39.69
CA PRO A 38 -13.52 12.56 39.95
C PRO A 38 -12.47 12.61 41.06
N ASP A 39 -12.68 11.80 42.10
CA ASP A 39 -11.79 11.68 43.24
C ASP A 39 -11.31 10.22 43.36
N ASN A 40 -10.02 10.02 43.66
CA ASN A 40 -9.37 8.75 43.99
C ASN A 40 -9.04 7.79 42.81
N VAL A 41 -8.13 8.21 41.93
CA VAL A 41 -7.46 7.30 40.97
C VAL A 41 -6.23 6.68 41.60
N THR A 42 -6.13 5.36 41.57
CA THR A 42 -4.89 4.69 42.02
C THR A 42 -3.78 4.90 41.00
N THR A 43 -2.55 5.15 41.46
CA THR A 43 -1.39 5.32 40.56
C THR A 43 -1.15 4.07 39.70
N HIS A 44 -1.47 2.87 40.20
CA HIS A 44 -1.38 1.62 39.44
C HIS A 44 -2.31 1.60 38.22
N GLU A 45 -3.54 2.10 38.35
CA GLU A 45 -4.52 2.20 37.26
C GLU A 45 -4.17 3.34 36.30
N LEU A 46 -3.77 4.51 36.82
CA LEU A 46 -3.29 5.61 36.00
C LEU A 46 -2.09 5.19 35.13
N ASN A 47 -1.11 4.54 35.74
CA ASN A 47 0.07 4.05 35.03
C ASN A 47 -0.29 2.97 34.00
N LYS A 48 -1.38 2.21 34.20
CA LYS A 48 -1.85 1.23 33.20
C LYS A 48 -2.31 1.91 31.92
N VAL A 49 -3.12 2.97 32.04
CA VAL A 49 -3.58 3.78 30.91
C VAL A 49 -2.39 4.42 30.21
N LEU A 50 -1.52 5.11 30.97
CA LEU A 50 -0.32 5.75 30.42
C LEU A 50 0.61 4.75 29.72
N ARG A 51 0.81 3.56 30.30
CA ARG A 51 1.61 2.49 29.67
C ARG A 51 1.00 2.06 28.34
N GLN A 52 -0.31 1.75 28.29
CA GLN A 52 -0.95 1.30 27.04
C GLN A 52 -0.84 2.36 25.95
N SER A 53 -1.16 3.62 26.25
CA SER A 53 -1.08 4.73 25.30
C SER A 53 0.35 4.96 24.80
N SER A 54 1.31 5.15 25.72
CA SER A 54 2.71 5.44 25.36
C SER A 54 3.39 4.26 24.65
N THR A 55 3.01 3.01 24.94
CA THR A 55 3.56 1.84 24.23
C THR A 55 3.13 1.86 22.76
N ILE A 56 1.86 2.13 22.47
CA ILE A 56 1.38 2.27 21.08
C ILE A 56 2.06 3.46 20.40
N SER A 57 2.16 4.62 21.05
CA SER A 57 2.87 5.79 20.51
C SER A 57 4.32 5.45 20.17
N SER A 58 5.03 4.75 21.06
CA SER A 58 6.43 4.34 20.84
C SER A 58 6.57 3.36 19.67
N VAL A 59 5.65 2.40 19.54
CA VAL A 59 5.62 1.45 18.41
C VAL A 59 5.41 2.18 17.09
N VAL A 60 4.44 3.10 17.03
CA VAL A 60 4.17 3.90 15.82
C VAL A 60 5.37 4.78 15.47
N ALA A 61 5.94 5.49 16.42
CA ALA A 61 7.11 6.34 16.18
C ALA A 61 8.35 5.51 15.76
N ASN A 62 8.52 4.30 16.30
CA ASN A 62 9.59 3.39 15.87
C ASN A 62 9.35 2.88 14.45
N PHE A 63 8.10 2.61 14.08
CA PHE A 63 7.73 2.28 12.69
C PHE A 63 8.10 3.44 11.75
N ILE A 64 7.75 4.68 12.12
CA ILE A 64 8.09 5.88 11.36
C ILE A 64 9.62 5.98 11.19
N ALA A 65 10.37 5.99 12.29
CA ALA A 65 11.83 6.10 12.29
C ALA A 65 12.50 5.03 11.41
N THR A 66 11.97 3.80 11.43
CA THR A 66 12.52 2.68 10.65
C THR A 66 12.28 2.81 9.14
N HIS A 67 11.15 3.39 8.73
CA HIS A 67 10.71 3.33 7.32
C HIS A 67 10.64 4.70 6.62
N SER A 68 10.72 5.83 7.33
CA SER A 68 10.59 7.18 6.76
C SER A 68 11.81 7.62 5.94
N GLY A 69 12.94 6.92 6.03
CA GLY A 69 14.13 7.20 5.20
C GLY A 69 15.37 7.70 5.93
N GLY A 70 15.45 7.55 7.25
CA GLY A 70 16.67 7.86 8.00
C GLY A 70 16.55 9.00 9.00
N ASP A 71 15.40 9.70 9.05
CA ASP A 71 15.20 10.84 9.93
C ASP A 71 14.77 10.42 11.33
N ASP A 72 15.29 11.12 12.33
CA ASP A 72 14.85 11.00 13.72
C ASP A 72 13.39 11.46 13.88
N VAL A 73 12.67 10.78 14.76
CA VAL A 73 11.29 11.09 15.14
C VAL A 73 11.32 11.73 16.53
N LEU A 74 11.30 13.06 16.55
CA LEU A 74 11.49 13.89 17.74
C LEU A 74 10.15 14.20 18.44
N ASP A 75 10.16 14.31 19.76
CA ASP A 75 9.02 14.77 20.57
C ASP A 75 9.16 16.28 20.84
N ASP A 76 9.07 17.09 19.80
CA ASP A 76 9.26 18.55 19.81
C ASP A 76 7.96 19.35 19.55
N GLY A 77 6.85 18.64 19.38
CA GLY A 77 5.54 19.23 19.07
C GLY A 77 5.32 19.60 17.60
N ASP A 78 6.24 19.29 16.68
CA ASP A 78 6.05 19.52 15.25
C ASP A 78 5.15 18.44 14.61
N ILE A 79 3.84 18.68 14.69
CA ILE A 79 2.80 17.80 14.14
C ILE A 79 2.92 17.67 12.61
N ALA A 80 3.32 18.73 11.92
CA ALA A 80 3.42 18.73 10.46
C ALA A 80 4.55 17.82 9.99
N LYS A 81 5.72 17.92 10.63
CA LYS A 81 6.85 17.03 10.39
C LYS A 81 6.52 15.58 10.72
N LEU A 82 5.93 15.31 11.89
CA LEU A 82 5.55 13.95 12.28
C LEU A 82 4.55 13.32 11.28
N THR A 83 3.61 14.12 10.78
CA THR A 83 2.64 13.69 9.74
C THR A 83 3.36 13.36 8.43
N ALA A 84 4.27 14.22 7.98
CA ALA A 84 5.06 13.99 6.76
C ALA A 84 5.92 12.71 6.88
N GLN A 85 6.55 12.51 8.04
CA GLN A 85 7.35 11.31 8.30
C GLN A 85 6.50 10.04 8.31
N LEU A 86 5.29 10.07 8.90
CA LEU A 86 4.35 8.95 8.86
C LEU A 86 3.93 8.60 7.43
N ASN A 87 3.55 9.59 6.63
CA ASN A 87 3.20 9.36 5.23
C ASN A 87 4.36 8.75 4.44
N SER A 88 5.58 9.29 4.61
CA SER A 88 6.76 8.74 3.93
C SER A 88 7.07 7.29 4.35
N ALA A 89 6.91 6.98 5.64
CA ALA A 89 7.09 5.62 6.15
C ALA A 89 6.08 4.63 5.54
N LEU A 90 4.81 5.03 5.40
CA LEU A 90 3.77 4.23 4.76
C LEU A 90 4.05 4.03 3.27
N GLU A 91 4.35 5.09 2.54
CA GLU A 91 4.66 5.04 1.10
C GLU A 91 5.85 4.11 0.81
N LYS A 92 6.93 4.24 1.58
CA LYS A 92 8.12 3.40 1.43
C LYS A 92 7.83 1.95 1.76
N LYS A 93 7.06 1.68 2.82
CA LYS A 93 6.68 0.31 3.19
C LYS A 93 5.82 -0.34 2.10
N ILE A 94 4.83 0.38 1.56
CA ILE A 94 3.98 -0.11 0.47
C ILE A 94 4.81 -0.36 -0.79
N THR A 95 5.67 0.57 -1.19
CA THR A 95 6.50 0.43 -2.41
C THR A 95 7.52 -0.70 -2.32
N THR A 96 8.08 -0.94 -1.13
CA THR A 96 9.06 -2.01 -0.92
C THR A 96 8.42 -3.40 -0.98
N GLU A 97 7.25 -3.56 -0.34
CA GLU A 97 6.55 -4.85 -0.27
C GLU A 97 5.72 -5.14 -1.53
N ILE A 98 5.27 -4.09 -2.22
CA ILE A 98 4.48 -4.16 -3.45
C ILE A 98 5.26 -3.44 -4.56
N PRO A 99 6.25 -4.13 -5.16
CA PRO A 99 7.04 -3.55 -6.24
C PRO A 99 6.19 -3.34 -7.50
N SER A 100 6.73 -2.56 -8.44
CA SER A 100 6.20 -2.53 -9.81
C SER A 100 6.40 -3.89 -10.47
N THR A 101 5.50 -4.30 -11.36
CA THR A 101 5.70 -5.56 -12.08
C THR A 101 6.95 -5.47 -12.95
N SER A 102 7.64 -6.59 -13.08
CA SER A 102 8.64 -6.83 -14.13
C SER A 102 8.41 -8.21 -14.75
N LEU A 103 9.21 -8.58 -15.74
CA LEU A 103 9.18 -9.93 -16.33
C LEU A 103 9.50 -11.04 -15.31
N THR A 104 10.15 -10.70 -14.19
CA THR A 104 10.60 -11.65 -13.16
C THR A 104 9.95 -11.41 -11.79
N GLN A 105 9.21 -10.32 -11.60
CA GLN A 105 8.59 -9.94 -10.33
C GLN A 105 7.14 -9.52 -10.53
N LYS A 106 6.22 -10.16 -9.81
CA LYS A 106 4.81 -9.75 -9.78
C LYS A 106 4.68 -8.41 -9.05
N GLY A 107 3.89 -7.50 -9.58
CA GLY A 107 3.69 -6.18 -8.99
C GLY A 107 2.47 -5.44 -9.53
N ILE A 108 2.35 -4.16 -9.21
CA ILE A 108 1.32 -3.28 -9.78
C ILE A 108 1.71 -2.91 -11.22
N VAL A 109 0.73 -2.92 -12.13
CA VAL A 109 0.86 -2.45 -13.52
C VAL A 109 -0.18 -1.37 -13.81
N GLN A 110 0.18 -0.42 -14.67
CA GLN A 110 -0.79 0.48 -15.25
C GLN A 110 -1.39 -0.16 -16.51
N LEU A 111 -2.72 -0.07 -16.65
CA LEU A 111 -3.43 -0.62 -17.80
C LEU A 111 -3.44 0.36 -18.97
N THR A 112 -3.39 -0.15 -20.20
CA THR A 112 -3.45 0.65 -21.43
C THR A 112 -4.46 0.10 -22.45
N ASN A 113 -5.16 1.04 -23.10
CA ASN A 113 -6.00 0.81 -24.27
C ASN A 113 -5.29 1.23 -25.58
N LYS A 114 -3.96 1.41 -25.56
CA LYS A 114 -3.14 1.74 -26.72
C LYS A 114 -2.10 0.65 -26.99
N THR A 115 -1.88 0.33 -28.26
CA THR A 115 -0.71 -0.44 -28.69
C THR A 115 0.55 0.43 -28.64
N GLY A 116 1.71 -0.19 -28.42
CA GLY A 116 2.99 0.49 -28.32
C GLY A 116 4.09 -0.45 -27.86
N ASP A 117 5.28 0.11 -27.60
CA ASP A 117 6.46 -0.61 -27.13
C ASP A 117 6.73 -0.20 -25.68
N SER A 118 6.04 -0.86 -24.74
CA SER A 118 6.06 -0.50 -23.32
C SER A 118 6.25 -1.73 -22.44
N ASP A 119 7.29 -1.70 -21.61
CA ASP A 119 7.57 -2.75 -20.62
C ASP A 119 6.86 -2.55 -19.28
N THR A 120 6.19 -1.40 -19.08
CA THR A 120 5.57 -1.02 -17.80
C THR A 120 4.03 -1.01 -17.84
N LEU A 121 3.43 -1.26 -18.99
CA LEU A 121 1.97 -1.19 -19.21
C LEU A 121 1.43 -2.55 -19.62
N ALA A 122 0.30 -2.94 -19.03
CA ALA A 122 -0.42 -4.15 -19.42
C ALA A 122 -1.63 -3.81 -20.29
N VAL A 123 -1.83 -4.62 -21.34
CA VAL A 123 -2.97 -4.48 -22.27
C VAL A 123 -4.28 -4.81 -21.54
N THR A 124 -5.31 -3.98 -21.74
CA THR A 124 -6.66 -4.28 -21.25
C THR A 124 -7.34 -5.36 -22.10
N GLN A 125 -8.34 -6.02 -21.51
CA GLN A 125 -9.23 -6.91 -22.26
C GLN A 125 -9.90 -6.19 -23.44
N LYS A 126 -10.28 -4.91 -23.27
CA LYS A 126 -10.86 -4.12 -24.35
C LYS A 126 -9.93 -4.02 -25.56
N LEU A 127 -8.67 -3.63 -25.36
CA LEU A 127 -7.72 -3.51 -26.46
C LEU A 127 -7.42 -4.88 -27.09
N ALA A 128 -7.33 -5.94 -26.28
CA ALA A 128 -7.18 -7.30 -26.79
C ALA A 128 -8.35 -7.71 -27.70
N SER A 129 -9.59 -7.39 -27.32
CA SER A 129 -10.78 -7.59 -28.16
C SER A 129 -10.74 -6.75 -29.42
N ASP A 130 -10.42 -5.46 -29.33
CA ASP A 130 -10.33 -4.57 -30.50
C ASP A 130 -9.28 -5.06 -31.53
N ILE A 131 -8.14 -5.58 -31.05
CA ILE A 131 -7.09 -6.20 -31.90
C ILE A 131 -7.62 -7.48 -32.56
N ASN A 132 -8.28 -8.34 -31.78
CA ASN A 132 -8.85 -9.59 -32.26
C ASN A 132 -9.93 -9.34 -33.33
N ASP A 133 -10.80 -8.35 -33.13
CA ASP A 133 -11.84 -7.97 -34.08
C ASP A 133 -11.22 -7.41 -35.37
N ASN A 134 -10.18 -6.58 -35.28
CA ASN A 134 -9.45 -6.14 -36.47
C ASN A 134 -8.80 -7.30 -37.23
N ALA A 135 -8.25 -8.30 -36.53
CA ALA A 135 -7.66 -9.49 -37.14
C ALA A 135 -8.72 -10.36 -37.83
N ASN A 136 -9.86 -10.59 -37.19
CA ASN A 136 -10.99 -11.36 -37.73
C ASN A 136 -11.63 -10.70 -38.97
N ASN A 137 -11.47 -9.39 -39.13
CA ASN A 137 -11.93 -8.65 -40.31
C ASN A 137 -10.95 -8.69 -41.49
N LYS A 138 -9.84 -9.44 -41.42
CA LYS A 138 -8.91 -9.66 -42.53
C LYS A 138 -9.18 -11.00 -43.23
N LEU A 139 -8.74 -11.11 -44.48
CA LEU A 139 -8.83 -12.37 -45.23
C LEU A 139 -7.94 -13.44 -44.60
N ALA A 140 -8.54 -14.60 -44.33
CA ALA A 140 -7.90 -15.75 -43.73
C ALA A 140 -7.17 -16.58 -44.79
N LYS A 141 -5.87 -16.83 -44.59
CA LYS A 141 -5.01 -17.48 -45.61
C LYS A 141 -5.45 -18.91 -45.93
N ASP A 142 -5.94 -19.64 -44.93
CA ASP A 142 -6.46 -21.00 -45.04
C ASP A 142 -7.76 -21.08 -45.86
N GLN A 143 -8.50 -19.98 -45.97
CA GLN A 143 -9.72 -19.90 -46.78
C GLN A 143 -9.44 -19.68 -48.28
N ASN A 144 -8.19 -19.38 -48.66
CA ASN A 144 -7.77 -19.21 -50.06
C ASN A 144 -8.71 -18.29 -50.87
N GLY A 145 -9.19 -17.19 -50.26
CA GLY A 145 -10.08 -16.22 -50.91
C GLY A 145 -11.56 -16.60 -50.95
N ALA A 146 -11.97 -17.70 -50.31
CA ALA A 146 -13.37 -18.07 -50.18
C ALA A 146 -14.18 -17.00 -49.41
N ASP A 147 -13.53 -16.32 -48.47
CA ASP A 147 -14.01 -15.31 -47.53
C ASP A 147 -14.00 -13.87 -48.08
N ILE A 148 -13.66 -13.66 -49.36
CA ILE A 148 -13.80 -12.36 -50.02
C ILE A 148 -15.28 -11.97 -50.08
N PRO A 149 -15.70 -10.83 -49.50
CA PRO A 149 -17.12 -10.44 -49.45
C PRO A 149 -17.72 -10.15 -50.84
N ASP A 150 -16.97 -9.45 -51.71
CA ASP A 150 -17.36 -9.18 -53.10
C ASP A 150 -16.25 -9.61 -54.05
N LYS A 151 -16.42 -10.81 -54.61
CA LYS A 151 -15.45 -11.42 -55.53
C LYS A 151 -15.39 -10.70 -56.87
N ASN A 152 -16.51 -10.13 -57.34
CA ASN A 152 -16.55 -9.45 -58.64
C ASN A 152 -15.78 -8.13 -58.57
N GLU A 153 -16.04 -7.32 -57.54
CA GLU A 153 -15.30 -6.06 -57.33
C GLU A 153 -13.82 -6.33 -57.06
N PHE A 154 -13.48 -7.41 -56.36
CA PHE A 154 -12.09 -7.83 -56.16
C PHE A 154 -11.36 -8.13 -57.49
N VAL A 155 -11.97 -8.88 -58.42
CA VAL A 155 -11.39 -9.20 -59.74
C VAL A 155 -11.21 -7.93 -60.58
N LYS A 156 -12.16 -6.99 -60.52
CA LYS A 156 -12.05 -5.67 -61.17
C LYS A 156 -10.89 -4.84 -60.60
N ASN A 157 -10.70 -4.82 -59.27
CA ASN A 157 -9.57 -4.13 -58.63
C ASN A 157 -8.20 -4.71 -59.01
N LEU A 158 -8.15 -5.98 -59.45
CA LEU A 158 -6.95 -6.61 -60.00
C LEU A 158 -6.72 -6.30 -61.49
N GLY A 159 -7.67 -5.67 -62.18
CA GLY A 159 -7.58 -5.36 -63.62
C GLY A 159 -7.75 -6.58 -64.53
N LEU A 160 -8.46 -7.61 -64.06
CA LEU A 160 -8.70 -8.85 -64.82
C LEU A 160 -10.01 -8.84 -65.63
N ILE A 161 -10.86 -7.83 -65.40
CA ILE A 161 -12.12 -7.54 -66.11
C ILE A 161 -12.32 -6.04 -66.25
#